data_AF-A0A7V8XZR5-F1
#
_entry.id   AF-A0A7V8XZR5-F1
#
_cell.length_a   1.000
_cell.length_b   1.000
_cell.length_c   1.000
_cell.angle_alpha   90.00
_cell.angle_beta   90.00
_cell.angle_gamma   90.00
#
_symmetry.space_group_name_H-M   'P 1'
#
loop_
_entity.id
_entity.type
_entity.pdbx_description
1 polymer ?
#
loop_
_entity_poly.entity_id
_entity_poly.type
_entity_poly.pdbx_seq_one_letter_code
_entity_poly.pdbx_strand_id
1 'polypeptide(L)'
;MFGIGEDLAWRLMPVTGAVDIALGILVLVWPTRALLAYLAFWGLFTAVLRPLAGEGIWEFLERSYNFGVPLGLLLLWGGASASPRLWLARLREVPRFTAAHAGRVRWLFRAVIGTSLVGHGGLGVFDNKPLLIVGYESVGLTRLVDDPQTLNELIGLFEIGLGVLVFTFPATGLLWFVLAWKLCTEMLYVTMGAYGAVFEVIERGSAYAAPLAVICLTSIIAGTRDPERPGTQNYRER
;
A
#
# COMPACT_ATOMS: atom_id res chain seq x y z
N MET A 1 -19.53 14.81 8.81
CA MET A 1 -19.91 13.39 8.65
C MET A 1 -20.37 12.71 9.95
N PHE A 2 -19.81 13.01 11.13
CA PHE A 2 -20.21 12.36 12.40
C PHE A 2 -20.70 13.33 13.50
N GLY A 3 -21.04 14.57 13.14
CA GLY A 3 -21.37 15.61 14.13
C GLY A 3 -20.18 16.04 15.01
N ILE A 4 -18.96 15.57 14.71
CA ILE A 4 -17.71 16.00 15.34
C ILE A 4 -17.33 17.35 14.74
N GLY A 5 -17.24 18.38 15.58
CA GLY A 5 -16.77 19.71 15.18
C GLY A 5 -15.27 19.74 14.89
N GLU A 6 -14.83 20.72 14.10
CA GLU A 6 -13.44 20.86 13.66
C GLU A 6 -12.44 20.95 14.84
N ASP A 7 -12.75 21.72 15.88
CA ASP A 7 -11.92 21.82 17.09
C ASP A 7 -11.72 20.45 17.77
N LEU A 8 -12.78 19.65 17.87
CA LEU A 8 -12.68 18.31 18.44
C LEU A 8 -11.87 17.37 17.53
N ALA A 9 -12.03 17.48 16.20
CA ALA A 9 -11.24 16.70 15.24
C ALA A 9 -9.73 17.00 15.38
N TRP A 10 -9.34 18.27 15.50
CA TRP A 10 -7.96 18.68 15.73
C TRP A 10 -7.40 18.14 17.05
N ARG A 11 -8.20 18.11 18.12
CA ARG A 11 -7.79 17.53 19.41
C ARG A 11 -7.65 16.01 19.37
N LEU A 12 -8.43 15.33 18.53
CA LEU A 12 -8.38 13.86 18.39
C LEU A 12 -7.24 13.40 17.47
N MET A 13 -6.77 14.24 16.55
CA MET A 13 -5.73 13.87 15.56
C MET A 13 -4.42 13.35 16.19
N PRO A 14 -3.87 13.94 17.27
CA PRO A 14 -2.70 13.37 17.94
C PRO A 14 -2.98 12.02 18.60
N VAL A 15 -4.20 11.82 19.11
CA VAL A 15 -4.61 10.55 19.75
C VAL A 15 -4.70 9.44 18.70
N THR A 16 -5.31 9.71 17.55
CA THR A 16 -5.38 8.75 16.45
C THR A 16 -3.99 8.41 15.93
N GLY A 17 -3.12 9.41 15.74
CA GLY A 17 -1.73 9.18 15.33
C GLY A 17 -0.94 8.35 16.34
N ALA A 18 -1.11 8.59 17.64
CA ALA A 18 -0.48 7.79 18.68
C ALA A 18 -0.95 6.33 18.69
N VAL A 19 -2.25 6.09 18.45
CA VAL A 19 -2.81 4.74 18.29
C VAL A 19 -2.20 4.05 17.07
N ASP A 20 -2.11 4.73 15.92
CA ASP A 20 -1.52 4.17 14.70
C ASP A 20 -0.05 3.78 14.88
N ILE A 21 0.74 4.63 15.54
CA ILE A 21 2.14 4.32 15.90
C ILE A 21 2.21 3.11 16.83
N ALA A 22 1.38 3.07 17.87
CA ALA A 22 1.37 1.96 18.83
C ALA A 22 1.02 0.63 18.16
N LEU A 23 0.01 0.63 17.26
CA LEU A 23 -0.38 -0.56 16.51
C LEU A 23 0.67 -0.96 15.47
N GLY A 24 1.32 0.02 14.83
CA GLY A 24 2.46 -0.20 13.92
C GLY A 24 3.65 -0.86 14.61
N ILE A 25 3.98 -0.44 15.84
CA ILE A 25 5.01 -1.10 16.65
C ILE A 25 4.52 -2.49 17.09
N LEU A 26 3.26 -2.59 17.54
CA LEU A 26 2.69 -3.83 18.02
C LEU A 26 2.70 -4.94 16.96
N VAL A 27 2.45 -4.60 15.69
CA VAL A 27 2.46 -5.61 14.61
C VAL A 27 3.86 -6.15 14.33
N LEU A 28 4.91 -5.37 14.59
CA LEU A 28 6.31 -5.82 14.45
C LEU A 28 6.71 -6.77 15.59
N VAL A 29 6.29 -6.48 16.82
CA VAL A 29 6.72 -7.26 18.00
C VAL A 29 5.78 -8.42 18.33
N TRP A 30 4.48 -8.24 18.13
CA TRP A 30 3.43 -9.18 18.48
C TRP A 30 2.32 -9.20 17.40
N PRO A 31 2.62 -9.70 16.19
CA PRO A 31 1.60 -9.82 15.14
C PRO A 31 0.53 -10.82 15.56
N THR A 32 -0.74 -10.44 15.44
CA THR A 32 -1.91 -11.30 15.64
C THR A 32 -2.87 -11.14 14.47
N ARG A 33 -3.77 -12.13 14.24
CA ARG A 33 -4.80 -11.99 13.21
C ARG A 33 -5.76 -10.84 13.53
N ALA A 34 -6.10 -10.67 14.82
CA ALA A 34 -6.97 -9.59 15.27
C ALA A 34 -6.36 -8.23 14.96
N LEU A 35 -5.07 -8.07 15.21
CA LEU A 35 -4.35 -6.84 14.90
C LEU A 35 -4.32 -6.56 13.40
N LEU A 36 -3.97 -7.54 12.57
CA LEU A 36 -3.95 -7.36 11.11
C LEU A 36 -5.33 -7.06 10.53
N ALA A 37 -6.38 -7.71 11.05
CA ALA A 37 -7.75 -7.42 10.66
C ALA A 37 -8.21 -6.04 11.11
N TYR A 38 -7.84 -5.61 12.32
CA TYR A 38 -8.10 -4.26 12.80
C TYR A 38 -7.40 -3.23 11.90
N LEU A 39 -6.13 -3.42 11.58
CA LEU A 39 -5.39 -2.52 10.67
C LEU A 39 -6.03 -2.44 9.28
N ALA A 40 -6.44 -3.58 8.73
CA ALA A 40 -7.16 -3.62 7.45
C ALA A 40 -8.51 -2.88 7.53
N PHE A 41 -9.27 -3.11 8.60
CA PHE A 41 -10.55 -2.44 8.82
C PHE A 41 -10.39 -0.94 9.04
N TRP A 42 -9.47 -0.52 9.90
CA TRP A 42 -9.21 0.87 10.22
C TRP A 42 -8.69 1.65 9.01
N GLY A 43 -7.76 1.08 8.24
CA GLY A 43 -7.29 1.65 6.98
C GLY A 43 -8.40 1.78 5.95
N LEU A 44 -9.31 0.79 5.87
CA LEU A 44 -10.44 0.84 4.94
C LEU A 44 -11.45 1.91 5.37
N PHE A 45 -11.78 1.93 6.66
CA PHE A 45 -12.69 2.91 7.25
C PHE A 45 -12.20 4.32 6.97
N THR A 46 -10.95 4.64 7.33
CA THR A 46 -10.36 5.98 7.12
C THR A 46 -10.22 6.35 5.65
N ALA A 47 -9.94 5.40 4.75
CA ALA A 47 -9.95 5.64 3.31
C ALA A 47 -11.36 5.99 2.79
N VAL A 48 -12.40 5.29 3.27
CA VAL A 48 -13.81 5.54 2.91
C VAL A 48 -14.31 6.88 3.46
N LEU A 49 -13.76 7.37 4.57
CA LEU A 49 -14.09 8.70 5.08
C LEU A 49 -13.71 9.83 4.11
N ARG A 50 -12.74 9.63 3.21
CA ARG A 50 -12.31 10.66 2.24
C ARG A 50 -13.45 11.11 1.32
N PRO A 51 -14.05 10.22 0.51
CA PRO A 51 -15.19 10.62 -0.31
C PRO A 51 -16.41 11.06 0.51
N LEU A 52 -16.61 10.48 1.70
CA LEU A 52 -17.73 10.86 2.57
C LEU A 52 -17.52 12.22 3.27
N ALA A 53 -16.29 12.71 3.32
CA ALA A 53 -15.95 14.08 3.73
C ALA A 53 -15.98 15.08 2.57
N GLY A 54 -16.30 14.63 1.35
CA GLY A 54 -16.37 15.47 0.15
C GLY A 54 -15.09 15.50 -0.68
N GLU A 55 -14.08 14.68 -0.36
CA GLU A 55 -12.91 14.52 -1.22
C GLU A 55 -13.24 13.61 -2.44
N GLY A 56 -12.36 13.55 -3.44
CA GLY A 56 -12.56 12.73 -4.62
C GLY A 56 -12.50 11.21 -4.34
N ILE A 57 -13.13 10.40 -5.19
CA ILE A 57 -13.05 8.93 -5.09
C ILE A 57 -11.61 8.42 -5.26
N TRP A 58 -10.78 9.19 -5.97
CA TRP A 58 -9.37 8.89 -6.21
C TRP A 58 -8.54 8.88 -4.92
N GLU A 59 -8.94 9.64 -3.89
CA GLU A 59 -8.34 9.60 -2.55
C GLU A 59 -8.55 8.24 -1.88
N PHE A 60 -9.73 7.64 -2.05
CA PHE A 60 -10.00 6.31 -1.53
C PHE A 60 -9.16 5.25 -2.25
N LEU A 61 -9.06 5.34 -3.58
CA LEU A 61 -8.31 4.38 -4.39
C LEU A 61 -6.81 4.47 -4.16
N GLU A 62 -6.26 5.69 -4.04
CA GLU A 62 -4.83 5.93 -3.78
C GLU A 62 -4.39 5.21 -2.51
N ARG A 63 -5.22 5.27 -1.45
CA ARG A 63 -4.98 4.67 -0.12
C ARG A 63 -5.23 3.17 -0.05
N SER A 64 -5.41 2.48 -1.18
CA SER A 64 -5.66 1.04 -1.19
C SER A 64 -4.57 0.23 -0.47
N TYR A 65 -3.33 0.72 -0.45
CA TYR A 65 -2.23 0.09 0.28
C TYR A 65 -2.42 0.12 1.80
N ASN A 66 -3.12 1.11 2.36
CA ASN A 66 -3.31 1.25 3.82
C ASN A 66 -4.13 0.10 4.40
N PHE A 67 -5.11 -0.42 3.65
CA PHE A 67 -5.91 -1.57 4.08
C PHE A 67 -5.55 -2.87 3.35
N GLY A 68 -5.11 -2.76 2.10
CA GLY A 68 -4.79 -3.90 1.26
C GLY A 68 -3.54 -4.66 1.71
N VAL A 69 -2.52 -3.95 2.22
CA VAL A 69 -1.31 -4.59 2.73
C VAL A 69 -1.57 -5.39 4.02
N PRO A 70 -2.20 -4.81 5.08
CA PRO A 70 -2.58 -5.59 6.25
C PRO A 70 -3.52 -6.78 5.93
N LEU A 71 -4.46 -6.60 4.99
CA LEU A 71 -5.31 -7.68 4.51
C LEU A 71 -4.49 -8.78 3.82
N GLY A 72 -3.54 -8.41 2.98
CA GLY A 72 -2.61 -9.34 2.34
C GLY A 72 -1.81 -10.14 3.36
N LEU A 73 -1.28 -9.48 4.40
CA LEU A 73 -0.58 -10.13 5.51
C LEU A 73 -1.50 -11.09 6.28
N LEU A 74 -2.75 -10.69 6.55
CA LEU A 74 -3.74 -11.56 7.21
C LEU A 74 -4.01 -12.81 6.36
N LEU A 75 -4.19 -12.65 5.05
CA LEU A 75 -4.40 -13.76 4.13
C LEU A 75 -3.17 -14.65 4.01
N LEU A 76 -1.94 -14.11 4.07
CA LEU A 76 -0.72 -14.93 4.15
C LEU A 76 -0.78 -15.88 5.35
N TRP A 77 -1.31 -15.44 6.49
CA TRP A 77 -1.41 -16.22 7.73
C TRP A 77 -2.64 -17.14 7.85
N GLY A 78 -3.26 -17.46 6.71
CA GLY A 78 -4.43 -18.34 6.64
C GLY A 78 -5.78 -17.63 6.77
N GLY A 79 -5.79 -16.30 6.88
CA GLY A 79 -7.02 -15.52 6.95
C GLY A 79 -7.79 -15.72 8.26
N ALA A 80 -9.12 -15.79 8.14
CA ALA A 80 -10.03 -15.93 9.27
C ALA A 80 -9.89 -17.30 9.95
N SER A 81 -10.08 -17.31 11.27
CA SER A 81 -10.14 -18.55 12.05
C SER A 81 -11.50 -18.68 12.75
N ALA A 82 -12.04 -19.90 12.81
CA ALA A 82 -13.24 -20.20 13.58
C ALA A 82 -13.00 -20.15 15.10
N SER A 83 -11.74 -20.22 15.55
CA SER A 83 -11.41 -20.19 16.98
C SER A 83 -11.03 -18.77 17.41
N PRO A 84 -11.77 -18.14 18.35
CA PRO A 84 -11.40 -16.82 18.89
C PRO A 84 -10.01 -16.79 19.51
N ARG A 85 -9.54 -17.90 20.08
CA ARG A 85 -8.19 -18.00 20.67
C ARG A 85 -7.10 -17.82 19.60
N LEU A 86 -7.32 -18.31 18.38
CA LEU A 86 -6.37 -18.20 17.28
C LEU A 86 -6.31 -16.78 16.68
N TRP A 87 -7.27 -15.92 17.02
CA TRP A 87 -7.23 -14.51 16.62
C TRP A 87 -6.24 -13.69 17.44
N LEU A 88 -6.11 -14.02 18.73
CA LEU A 88 -5.19 -13.36 19.67
C LEU A 88 -3.83 -14.06 19.79
N ALA A 89 -3.72 -15.28 19.28
CA ALA A 89 -2.47 -16.02 19.24
C ALA A 89 -1.41 -15.27 18.43
N ARG A 90 -0.19 -15.19 18.98
CA ARG A 90 0.96 -14.59 18.29
C ARG A 90 1.33 -15.41 17.07
N LEU A 91 1.46 -14.73 15.94
CA LEU A 91 1.90 -15.26 14.66
C LEU A 91 3.43 -15.44 14.70
N ARG A 92 3.91 -16.68 14.88
CA ARG A 92 5.34 -17.02 15.00
C ARG A 92 5.95 -17.68 13.77
N GLU A 93 5.24 -18.65 13.19
CA GLU A 93 5.73 -19.42 12.06
C GLU A 93 5.09 -18.96 10.74
N VAL A 94 5.90 -18.52 9.79
CA VAL A 94 5.43 -18.23 8.43
C VAL A 94 4.82 -19.52 7.85
N PRO A 95 3.53 -19.52 7.48
CA PRO A 95 2.88 -20.76 7.05
C PRO A 95 3.48 -21.27 5.75
N ARG A 96 3.49 -22.61 5.59
CA ARG A 96 3.86 -23.25 4.32
C ARG A 96 2.83 -22.85 3.25
N PHE A 97 3.29 -22.23 2.17
CA PHE A 97 2.40 -21.79 1.09
C PHE A 97 2.19 -22.89 0.06
N THR A 98 0.93 -23.12 -0.31
CA THR A 98 0.62 -23.76 -1.59
C THR A 98 0.76 -22.73 -2.71
N ALA A 99 1.10 -23.17 -3.92
CA ALA A 99 1.16 -22.28 -5.09
C ALA A 99 -0.18 -21.54 -5.33
N ALA A 100 -1.31 -22.19 -5.02
CA ALA A 100 -2.63 -21.60 -5.11
C ALA A 100 -2.84 -20.48 -4.08
N HIS A 101 -2.43 -20.68 -2.83
CA HIS A 101 -2.52 -19.67 -1.78
C HIS A 101 -1.65 -18.45 -2.11
N ALA A 102 -0.38 -18.67 -2.43
CA ALA A 102 0.53 -17.60 -2.83
C ALA A 102 -0.01 -16.85 -4.07
N GLY A 103 -0.64 -17.58 -5.00
CA GLY A 103 -1.30 -16.99 -6.16
C GLY A 103 -2.43 -16.02 -5.81
N ARG A 104 -3.29 -16.36 -4.84
CA ARG A 104 -4.38 -15.47 -4.37
C ARG A 104 -3.85 -14.20 -3.71
N VAL A 105 -2.86 -14.33 -2.82
CA VAL A 105 -2.27 -13.17 -2.15
C VAL A 105 -1.52 -12.29 -3.16
N ARG A 106 -0.81 -12.90 -4.10
CA ARG A 106 -0.15 -12.17 -5.19
C ARG A 106 -1.16 -11.39 -6.03
N TRP A 107 -2.31 -11.98 -6.34
CA TRP A 107 -3.39 -11.29 -7.05
C TRP A 107 -3.91 -10.09 -6.26
N LEU A 108 -4.13 -10.23 -4.94
CA LEU A 108 -4.54 -9.12 -4.08
C LEU A 108 -3.52 -7.98 -4.12
N PHE A 109 -2.23 -8.27 -3.94
CA PHE A 109 -1.21 -7.21 -3.99
C PHE A 109 -1.12 -6.54 -5.36
N ARG A 110 -1.35 -7.26 -6.47
CA ARG A 110 -1.47 -6.65 -7.81
C ARG A 110 -2.66 -5.69 -7.88
N ALA A 111 -3.80 -6.08 -7.31
CA ALA A 111 -4.98 -5.22 -7.23
C ALA A 111 -4.68 -3.96 -6.40
N VAL A 112 -4.01 -4.11 -5.25
CA VAL A 112 -3.60 -2.98 -4.39
C VAL A 112 -2.67 -2.01 -5.12
N ILE A 113 -1.60 -2.52 -5.76
CA ILE A 113 -0.67 -1.66 -6.52
C ILE A 113 -1.41 -0.96 -7.66
N GLY A 114 -2.23 -1.70 -8.40
CA GLY A 114 -3.00 -1.17 -9.52
C GLY A 114 -3.96 -0.07 -9.10
N THR A 115 -4.76 -0.30 -8.05
CA THR A 115 -5.72 0.71 -7.56
C THR A 115 -5.02 1.90 -6.93
N SER A 116 -3.89 1.72 -6.25
CA SER A 116 -3.14 2.84 -5.68
C SER A 116 -2.57 3.74 -6.77
N LEU A 117 -1.94 3.17 -7.80
CA LEU A 117 -1.41 3.94 -8.94
C LEU A 117 -2.51 4.62 -9.74
N VAL A 118 -3.62 3.93 -10.02
CA VAL A 118 -4.78 4.52 -10.71
C VAL A 118 -5.42 5.61 -9.84
N GLY A 119 -5.50 5.41 -8.53
CA GLY A 119 -5.97 6.42 -7.58
C GLY A 119 -5.09 7.66 -7.60
N HIS A 120 -3.78 7.50 -7.44
CA HIS A 120 -2.82 8.61 -7.46
C HIS A 120 -2.84 9.35 -8.79
N GLY A 121 -2.86 8.62 -9.91
CA GLY A 121 -2.97 9.24 -11.22
C GLY A 121 -4.31 9.95 -11.44
N GLY A 122 -5.39 9.44 -10.85
CA GLY A 122 -6.69 10.10 -10.84
C GLY A 122 -6.71 11.42 -10.06
N LEU A 123 -5.92 11.52 -8.98
CA LEU A 123 -5.72 12.80 -8.27
C LEU A 123 -5.08 13.87 -9.17
N GLY A 124 -4.19 13.45 -10.09
CA GLY A 124 -3.56 14.33 -11.06
C GLY A 124 -4.50 14.74 -12.20
N VAL A 125 -5.18 13.77 -12.81
CA VAL A 125 -5.98 13.98 -14.05
C VAL A 125 -7.37 14.54 -13.78
N PHE A 126 -8.03 14.11 -12.71
CA PHE A 126 -9.44 14.42 -12.49
C PHE A 126 -9.67 15.40 -11.34
N ASP A 127 -8.88 15.29 -10.27
CA ASP A 127 -9.02 16.18 -9.10
C ASP A 127 -8.07 17.40 -9.16
N ASN A 128 -7.13 17.42 -10.12
CA ASN A 128 -6.13 18.48 -10.30
C ASN A 128 -5.45 18.89 -8.99
N LYS A 129 -5.08 17.89 -8.18
CA LYS A 129 -4.67 18.10 -6.79
C LYS A 129 -3.43 19.02 -6.72
N PRO A 130 -3.56 20.26 -6.18
CA PRO A 130 -2.47 21.25 -6.27
C PRO A 130 -1.18 20.81 -5.58
N LEU A 131 -1.29 19.98 -4.54
CA LEU A 131 -0.14 19.45 -3.81
C LEU A 131 0.82 18.65 -4.70
N LEU A 132 0.32 17.97 -5.75
CA LEU A 132 1.16 17.22 -6.68
C LEU A 132 2.05 18.17 -7.49
N ILE A 133 1.50 19.30 -7.94
CA ILE A 133 2.22 20.34 -8.68
C ILE A 133 3.34 20.93 -7.82
N VAL A 134 3.08 21.21 -6.53
CA VAL A 134 4.10 21.67 -5.57
C VAL A 134 5.24 20.64 -5.46
N GLY A 135 4.91 19.35 -5.42
CA GLY A 135 5.89 18.27 -5.46
C GLY A 135 6.77 18.33 -6.71
N TYR A 136 6.17 18.44 -7.90
CA TYR A 136 6.92 18.52 -9.15
C TYR A 136 7.77 19.80 -9.29
N GLU A 137 7.26 20.92 -8.77
CA GLU A 137 7.97 22.19 -8.73
C GLU A 137 9.21 22.12 -7.83
N SER A 138 9.12 21.41 -6.69
CA SER A 138 10.23 21.27 -5.74
C SER A 138 11.49 20.61 -6.34
N VAL A 139 11.31 19.81 -7.40
CA VAL A 139 12.41 19.18 -8.17
C VAL A 139 12.63 19.83 -9.54
N GLY A 140 11.91 20.91 -9.84
CA GLY A 140 12.06 21.71 -11.05
C GLY A 140 11.44 21.13 -12.32
N LEU A 141 10.59 20.09 -12.21
CA LEU A 141 9.96 19.45 -13.38
C LEU A 141 8.96 20.36 -14.09
N THR A 142 8.33 21.29 -13.37
CA THR A 142 7.40 22.27 -13.95
C THR A 142 8.07 23.21 -14.96
N ARG A 143 9.41 23.32 -14.95
CA ARG A 143 10.17 24.10 -15.94
C ARG A 143 10.26 23.43 -17.31
N LEU A 144 9.86 22.16 -17.42
CA LEU A 144 9.90 21.39 -18.66
C LEU A 144 8.64 21.59 -19.52
N VAL A 145 7.64 22.29 -19.00
CA VAL A 145 6.35 22.54 -19.65
C VAL A 145 5.95 24.00 -19.45
N ASP A 146 5.12 24.53 -20.35
CA ASP A 146 4.60 25.90 -20.21
C ASP A 146 3.50 25.98 -19.14
N ASP A 147 2.72 24.92 -19.00
CA ASP A 147 1.62 24.81 -18.05
C ASP A 147 1.86 23.64 -17.06
N PRO A 148 2.06 23.91 -15.76
CA PRO A 148 2.24 22.88 -14.73
C PRO A 148 1.09 21.88 -14.63
N GLN A 149 -0.13 22.29 -14.99
CA GLN A 149 -1.30 21.42 -14.97
C GLN A 149 -1.18 20.32 -16.04
N THR A 150 -0.69 20.66 -17.23
CA THR A 150 -0.35 19.68 -18.28
C THR A 150 0.63 18.61 -17.77
N LEU A 151 1.67 18.98 -17.00
CA LEU A 151 2.59 18.00 -16.40
C LEU A 151 1.87 17.08 -15.40
N ASN A 152 0.98 17.63 -14.58
CA ASN A 152 0.22 16.87 -13.59
C ASN A 152 -0.68 15.82 -14.26
N GLU A 153 -1.36 16.18 -15.35
CA GLU A 153 -2.19 15.27 -16.14
C GLU A 153 -1.35 14.19 -16.83
N LEU A 154 -0.20 14.54 -17.41
CA LEU A 154 0.69 13.58 -18.06
C LEU A 154 1.24 12.54 -17.08
N ILE A 155 1.71 12.98 -15.90
CA ILE A 155 2.15 12.07 -14.85
C ILE A 155 0.99 11.21 -14.36
N GLY A 156 -0.19 11.79 -14.19
CA GLY A 156 -1.36 11.04 -13.75
C GLY A 156 -1.83 9.98 -14.74
N LEU A 157 -1.88 10.31 -16.04
CA LEU A 157 -2.16 9.33 -17.11
C LEU A 157 -1.11 8.22 -17.17
N PHE A 158 0.16 8.58 -16.98
CA PHE A 158 1.26 7.62 -16.89
C PHE A 158 1.05 6.64 -15.72
N GLU A 159 0.71 7.11 -14.54
CA GLU A 159 0.45 6.25 -13.38
C GLU A 159 -0.80 5.38 -13.53
N ILE A 160 -1.86 5.90 -14.14
CA ILE A 160 -3.05 5.10 -14.49
C ILE A 160 -2.64 3.95 -15.43
N GLY A 161 -1.89 4.25 -16.50
CA GLY A 161 -1.38 3.25 -17.43
C GLY A 161 -0.47 2.23 -16.74
N LEU A 162 0.42 2.69 -15.85
CA LEU A 162 1.31 1.85 -15.07
C LEU A 162 0.53 0.91 -14.14
N GLY A 163 -0.51 1.42 -13.47
CA GLY A 163 -1.38 0.64 -12.59
C GLY A 163 -2.12 -0.47 -13.34
N VAL A 164 -2.70 -0.16 -14.51
CA VAL A 164 -3.35 -1.15 -15.38
C VAL A 164 -2.34 -2.18 -15.89
N LEU A 165 -1.13 -1.74 -16.26
CA LEU A 165 -0.07 -2.63 -16.74
C LEU A 165 0.40 -3.59 -15.65
N VAL A 166 0.66 -3.12 -14.43
CA VAL A 166 1.04 -3.98 -13.30
C VAL A 166 -0.08 -4.95 -12.92
N PHE A 167 -1.33 -4.47 -12.92
CA PHE A 167 -2.47 -5.32 -12.64
C PHE A 167 -2.55 -6.47 -13.65
N THR A 168 -2.26 -6.23 -14.93
CA THR A 168 -2.41 -7.24 -16.00
C THR A 168 -1.17 -8.11 -16.17
N PHE A 169 0.01 -7.48 -16.20
CA PHE A 169 1.31 -8.08 -16.50
C PHE A 169 2.36 -7.71 -15.43
N PRO A 170 2.35 -8.38 -14.26
CA PRO A 170 3.22 -8.06 -13.13
C PRO A 170 4.66 -8.58 -13.34
N ALA A 171 5.33 -8.15 -14.39
CA ALA A 171 6.71 -8.54 -14.66
C ALA A 171 7.65 -8.05 -13.55
N THR A 172 8.63 -8.86 -13.15
CA THR A 172 9.55 -8.53 -12.04
C THR A 172 10.26 -7.19 -12.25
N GLY A 173 10.73 -6.90 -13.47
CA GLY A 173 11.35 -5.61 -13.78
C GLY A 173 10.38 -4.42 -13.64
N LEU A 174 9.13 -4.61 -14.05
CA LEU A 174 8.07 -3.59 -13.90
C LEU A 174 7.77 -3.31 -12.42
N LEU A 175 7.76 -4.35 -11.58
CA LEU A 175 7.52 -4.19 -10.14
C LEU A 175 8.67 -3.46 -9.44
N TRP A 176 9.92 -3.72 -9.84
CA TRP A 176 11.08 -2.93 -9.37
C TRP A 176 10.99 -1.48 -9.80
N PHE A 177 10.58 -1.25 -11.05
CA PHE A 177 10.35 0.11 -11.54
C PHE A 177 9.26 0.82 -10.73
N VAL A 178 8.11 0.18 -10.47
CA VAL A 178 7.00 0.76 -9.68
C VAL A 178 7.42 1.06 -8.25
N LEU A 179 8.20 0.17 -7.63
CA LEU A 179 8.77 0.42 -6.31
C LEU A 179 9.61 1.69 -6.31
N ALA A 180 10.56 1.80 -7.24
CA ALA A 180 11.43 2.96 -7.36
C ALA A 180 10.62 4.22 -7.67
N TRP A 181 9.66 4.13 -8.59
CA TRP A 181 8.75 5.21 -8.95
C TRP A 181 7.99 5.73 -7.72
N LYS A 182 7.28 4.85 -7.00
CA LYS A 182 6.52 5.26 -5.81
C LYS A 182 7.42 5.79 -4.70
N LEU A 183 8.57 5.16 -4.45
CA LEU A 183 9.52 5.69 -3.46
C LEU A 183 10.00 7.09 -3.85
N CYS A 184 10.35 7.31 -5.12
CA CYS A 184 10.77 8.63 -5.61
C CYS A 184 9.65 9.67 -5.54
N THR A 185 8.40 9.31 -5.86
CA THR A 185 7.29 10.26 -5.75
C THR A 185 6.95 10.58 -4.30
N GLU A 186 7.06 9.64 -3.36
CA GLU A 186 6.92 9.96 -1.94
C GLU A 186 8.10 10.79 -1.39
N MET A 187 9.29 10.69 -1.97
CA MET A 187 10.41 11.57 -1.61
C MET A 187 10.16 13.04 -1.97
N LEU A 188 9.16 13.35 -2.81
CA LEU A 188 8.79 14.73 -3.10
C LEU A 188 8.32 15.49 -1.85
N TYR A 189 7.80 14.79 -0.84
CA TYR A 189 7.49 15.40 0.46
C TYR A 189 8.74 15.99 1.13
N VAL A 190 9.89 15.36 0.95
CA VAL A 190 11.19 15.84 1.48
C VAL A 190 11.66 17.05 0.70
N THR A 191 11.60 17.01 -0.63
CA THR A 191 12.08 18.12 -1.48
C THR A 191 11.20 19.35 -1.37
N MET A 192 9.89 19.19 -1.15
CA MET A 192 8.98 20.31 -0.91
C MET A 192 9.07 20.88 0.52
N GLY A 193 9.89 20.28 1.40
CA GLY A 193 10.07 20.75 2.77
C GLY A 193 8.83 20.59 3.66
N ALA A 194 8.03 19.55 3.43
CA ALA A 194 6.84 19.30 4.24
C ALA A 194 7.19 19.10 5.71
N TYR A 195 6.31 19.56 6.60
CA TYR A 195 6.45 19.32 8.03
C TYR A 195 6.47 17.81 8.30
N GLY A 196 7.53 17.31 8.93
CA GLY A 196 7.68 15.88 9.18
C GLY A 196 7.87 15.04 7.90
N ALA A 197 8.41 15.59 6.81
CA ALA A 197 8.53 14.93 5.51
C ALA A 197 9.04 13.47 5.51
N VAL A 198 9.98 13.12 6.41
CA VAL A 198 10.45 11.73 6.55
C VAL A 198 9.33 10.80 7.01
N PHE A 199 8.44 11.27 7.89
CA PHE A 199 7.27 10.53 8.33
C PHE A 199 6.23 10.38 7.23
N GLU A 200 6.07 11.37 6.33
CA GLU A 200 5.17 11.24 5.16
C GLU A 200 5.59 10.07 4.24
N VAL A 201 6.91 9.91 4.05
CA VAL A 201 7.48 8.76 3.31
C VAL A 201 7.22 7.45 4.03
N ILE A 202 7.39 7.43 5.36
CA ILE A 202 7.20 6.22 6.19
C ILE A 202 5.72 5.81 6.20
N GLU A 203 4.81 6.77 6.36
CA GLU A 203 3.37 6.56 6.35
C GLU A 203 2.93 5.88 5.05
N ARG A 204 3.51 6.26 3.92
CA ARG A 204 3.22 5.69 2.60
C ARG A 204 4.07 4.47 2.27
N GLY A 205 4.75 3.91 3.27
CA GLY A 205 5.62 2.74 3.16
C GLY A 205 5.00 1.54 2.47
N SER A 206 3.71 1.33 2.72
CA SER A 206 2.93 0.25 2.14
C SER A 206 2.82 0.35 0.61
N ALA A 207 2.88 1.55 0.02
CA ALA A 207 2.77 1.76 -1.41
C ALA A 207 3.97 1.17 -2.20
N TYR A 208 5.18 1.30 -1.65
CA TYR A 208 6.40 0.73 -2.26
C TYR A 208 6.82 -0.62 -1.66
N ALA A 209 6.24 -1.04 -0.53
CA ALA A 209 6.38 -2.41 -0.02
C ALA A 209 5.51 -3.44 -0.77
N ALA A 210 4.35 -3.05 -1.31
CA ALA A 210 3.47 -3.97 -2.03
C ALA A 210 4.12 -4.62 -3.28
N PRO A 211 4.88 -3.90 -4.14
CA PRO A 211 5.63 -4.50 -5.23
C PRO A 211 6.67 -5.54 -4.75
N LEU A 212 7.37 -5.28 -3.64
CA LEU A 212 8.29 -6.26 -3.03
C LEU A 212 7.57 -7.55 -2.65
N ALA A 213 6.37 -7.44 -2.06
CA ALA A 213 5.57 -8.60 -1.71
C ALA A 213 5.22 -9.46 -2.94
N VAL A 214 4.85 -8.83 -4.07
CA VAL A 214 4.57 -9.54 -5.33
C VAL A 214 5.83 -10.22 -5.89
N ILE A 215 6.99 -9.56 -5.82
CA ILE A 215 8.28 -10.13 -6.25
C ILE A 215 8.59 -11.38 -5.42
N CYS A 216 8.56 -11.27 -4.09
CA CYS A 216 8.82 -12.40 -3.18
C CYS A 216 7.85 -13.56 -3.41
N LEU A 217 6.55 -13.28 -3.54
CA LEU A 217 5.53 -14.31 -3.80
C LEU A 217 5.73 -15.01 -5.15
N THR A 218 6.18 -14.27 -6.17
CA THR A 218 6.48 -14.86 -7.48
C THR A 218 7.67 -15.81 -7.40
N SER A 219 8.72 -15.45 -6.66
CA SER A 219 9.87 -16.32 -6.42
C SER A 219 9.49 -17.60 -5.65
N ILE A 220 8.62 -17.48 -4.63
CA ILE A 220 8.11 -18.64 -3.88
C ILE A 220 7.32 -19.57 -4.81
N ILE A 221 6.38 -19.05 -5.61
CA ILE A 221 5.57 -19.85 -6.53
C ILE A 221 6.45 -20.57 -7.56
N ALA A 222 7.45 -19.90 -8.11
CA ALA A 222 8.39 -20.51 -9.04
C ALA A 222 9.18 -21.66 -8.39
N GLY A 223 9.68 -21.46 -7.16
CA GLY A 223 10.40 -22.49 -6.39
C GLY A 223 9.54 -23.72 -6.06
N THR A 224 8.23 -23.56 -5.84
CA THR A 224 7.33 -24.71 -5.58
C THR A 224 7.05 -25.58 -6.82
N ARG A 225 7.35 -25.08 -8.03
CA ARG A 225 7.10 -25.78 -9.30
C ARG A 225 8.33 -26.52 -9.84
N ASP A 226 9.50 -26.27 -9.28
CA ASP A 226 10.77 -26.87 -9.70
C ASP A 226 11.27 -27.89 -8.66
N PRO A 227 11.03 -29.20 -8.88
CA PRO A 227 11.44 -30.25 -7.95
C PRO A 227 12.96 -30.48 -7.91
N GLU A 228 13.75 -29.95 -8.85
CA GLU A 228 15.19 -30.21 -8.98
C GLU A 228 16.09 -29.12 -8.35
N ARG A 229 15.52 -28.03 -7.82
CA ARG A 229 16.29 -27.01 -7.10
C ARG A 229 16.91 -27.60 -5.80
N PRO A 230 18.23 -27.48 -5.57
CA PRO A 230 18.85 -27.95 -4.34
C PRO A 230 18.25 -27.24 -3.13
N GLY A 231 17.50 -27.97 -2.30
CA GLY A 231 16.78 -27.45 -1.13
C GLY A 231 15.35 -27.99 -0.95
N THR A 232 14.74 -28.54 -2.01
CA THR A 232 13.37 -29.11 -1.96
C THR A 232 13.31 -30.56 -1.45
N GLN A 233 14.43 -31.29 -1.40
CA GLN A 233 14.45 -32.68 -0.92
C GLN A 233 14.22 -32.82 0.61
N ASN A 234 14.47 -31.78 1.41
CA ASN A 234 14.18 -31.81 2.85
C ASN A 234 12.70 -31.63 3.21
N TYR A 235 11.81 -31.42 2.22
CA TYR A 235 10.40 -31.10 2.46
C TYR A 235 9.44 -32.30 2.35
N ARG A 236 9.91 -33.48 1.95
CA ARG A 236 9.04 -34.68 1.81
C ARG A 236 8.91 -35.52 3.07
N GLU A 237 9.75 -35.32 4.08
CA GLU A 237 9.74 -36.11 5.31
C GLU A 237 9.89 -35.22 6.54
N ARG A 238 8.79 -34.57 6.96
CA ARG A 238 8.54 -34.03 8.31
C ARG A 238 7.20 -33.31 8.40
#